data_AF-A0A351K4A7-F1
#
_entry.id   AF-A0A351K4A7-F1
#
_cell.length_a   1.000
_cell.length_b   1.000
_cell.length_c   1.000
_cell.angle_alpha   90.00
_cell.angle_beta   90.00
_cell.angle_gamma   90.00
#
_symmetry.space_group_name_H-M   'P 1'
#
loop_
_entity.id
_entity.type
_entity.pdbx_description
1 polymer ?
#
loop_
_entity_poly.entity_id
_entity_poly.type
_entity_poly.pdbx_seq_one_letter_code
_entity_poly.pdbx_strand_id
1 'polypeptide(L)'
;MSTPGIDSELVTAWLDAHIEGIEGSYEFTLIEGGRSNLTYMVTDRHGRRFVLRRPPLGHVLATAHDMAREHKIISAVGTTDVPVP
;
A
#
# COMPACT_ATOMS: atom_id res chain seq x y z
N MET A 1 -3.75 13.90 -12.84
CA MET A 1 -4.41 12.62 -13.23
C MET A 1 -4.77 11.90 -11.94
N SER A 2 -5.98 11.37 -11.80
CA SER A 2 -6.39 10.65 -10.60
C SER A 2 -5.90 9.20 -10.68
N THR A 3 -5.14 8.74 -9.68
CA THR A 3 -4.67 7.36 -9.60
C THR A 3 -5.85 6.47 -9.17
N PRO A 4 -6.26 5.45 -9.95
CA PRO A 4 -7.46 4.67 -9.65
C PRO A 4 -7.45 4.11 -8.22
N GLY A 5 -8.50 4.40 -7.45
CA GLY A 5 -8.61 3.90 -6.09
C GLY A 5 -7.77 4.63 -5.04
N ILE A 6 -7.19 5.77 -5.37
CA ILE A 6 -6.47 6.63 -4.41
C ILE A 6 -7.14 8.00 -4.38
N ASP A 7 -7.61 8.38 -3.20
CA ASP A 7 -7.85 9.78 -2.85
C ASP A 7 -6.53 10.35 -2.34
N SER A 8 -5.84 11.13 -3.19
CA SER A 8 -4.47 11.58 -2.88
C SER A 8 -4.42 12.46 -1.63
N GLU A 9 -5.45 13.27 -1.36
CA GLU A 9 -5.46 14.16 -0.20
C GLU A 9 -5.68 13.36 1.09
N LEU A 10 -6.72 12.52 1.12
CA LEU A 10 -7.03 11.72 2.30
C LEU A 10 -5.93 10.70 2.62
N VAL A 11 -5.36 10.06 1.59
CA VAL A 11 -4.26 9.11 1.79
C VAL A 11 -2.99 9.81 2.23
N THR A 12 -2.67 11.00 1.69
CA THR A 12 -1.52 11.81 2.16
C THR A 12 -1.66 12.15 3.63
N ALA A 13 -2.80 12.69 4.04
CA ALA A 13 -3.06 13.03 5.44
C ALA A 13 -2.97 11.79 6.36
N TRP A 14 -3.45 10.63 5.90
CA TRP A 14 -3.34 9.40 6.66
C TRP A 14 -1.88 8.92 6.79
N LEU A 15 -1.10 8.96 5.71
CA LEU A 15 0.31 8.56 5.71
C LEU A 15 1.14 9.42 6.68
N ASP A 16 0.98 10.75 6.61
CA ASP A 16 1.70 11.69 7.48
C ASP A 16 1.34 11.49 8.97
N ALA A 17 0.12 11.04 9.27
CA ALA A 17 -0.33 10.79 10.63
C ALA A 17 0.11 9.44 11.21
N HIS A 18 0.48 8.46 10.38
CA HIS A 18 0.69 7.07 10.81
C HIS A 18 2.08 6.51 10.55
N ILE A 19 2.89 7.16 9.72
CA ILE A 19 4.22 6.67 9.36
C ILE A 19 5.26 7.73 9.68
N GLU A 20 6.14 7.42 10.62
CA GLU A 20 7.23 8.32 10.99
C GLU A 20 8.31 8.39 9.90
N GLY A 21 8.80 9.60 9.64
CA GLY A 21 9.93 9.84 8.75
C GLY A 21 9.59 9.87 7.25
N ILE A 22 8.31 9.95 6.88
CA ILE A 22 7.85 10.28 5.52
C ILE A 22 7.20 11.66 5.50
N GLU A 23 7.19 12.33 4.35
CA GLU A 23 6.72 13.73 4.26
C GLU A 23 5.79 13.99 3.05
N GLY A 24 4.74 14.78 3.35
CA GLY A 24 3.44 14.94 2.67
C GLY A 24 3.36 15.55 1.27
N SER A 25 4.24 15.18 0.35
CA SER A 25 3.89 15.23 -1.07
C SER A 25 4.22 13.90 -1.71
N TYR A 26 3.18 13.09 -1.96
CA TYR A 26 3.33 11.74 -2.48
C TYR A 26 2.87 11.63 -3.93
N GLU A 27 3.71 11.00 -4.75
CA GLU A 27 3.31 10.53 -6.08
C GLU A 27 2.82 9.08 -5.98
N PHE A 28 1.62 8.80 -6.51
CA PHE A 28 1.02 7.48 -6.50
C PHE A 28 0.94 6.90 -7.91
N THR A 29 1.66 5.81 -8.17
CA THR A 29 1.67 5.13 -9.47
C THR A 29 1.15 3.72 -9.33
N LEU A 30 0.09 3.36 -10.06
CA LEU A 30 -0.45 2.00 -10.07
C LEU A 30 0.57 1.04 -10.68
N ILE A 31 0.85 -0.06 -9.99
CA ILE A 31 1.66 -1.17 -10.51
C ILE A 31 0.69 -2.14 -11.20
N GLU A 32 0.75 -2.17 -12.54
CA GLU A 32 -0.11 -3.03 -13.36
C GLU A 32 0.26 -4.52 -13.24
N GLY A 33 -0.71 -5.40 -13.49
CA GLY A 33 -0.52 -6.87 -13.47
C GLY A 33 -0.92 -7.57 -12.17
N GLY A 34 -1.16 -6.83 -11.09
CA GLY A 34 -1.72 -7.37 -9.84
C GLY A 34 -3.22 -7.65 -9.97
N ARG A 35 -3.65 -8.91 -9.87
CA ARG A 35 -5.07 -9.29 -9.99
C ARG A 35 -5.80 -9.45 -8.66
N SER A 36 -5.07 -9.65 -7.56
CA SER A 36 -5.68 -9.82 -6.23
C SER A 36 -5.83 -8.49 -5.50
N ASN A 37 -4.75 -7.79 -5.18
CA ASN A 37 -4.82 -6.48 -4.53
C ASN A 37 -4.26 -5.39 -5.45
N LEU A 38 -4.87 -4.21 -5.41
CA LEU A 38 -4.31 -3.04 -6.08
C LEU A 38 -3.03 -2.65 -5.34
N THR A 39 -1.96 -2.48 -6.10
CA THR A 39 -0.63 -2.21 -5.58
C THR A 39 -0.13 -0.93 -6.23
N TYR A 40 0.37 0.01 -5.43
CA TYR A 40 0.86 1.30 -5.89
C TYR A 40 2.30 1.49 -5.42
N MET A 41 3.12 2.06 -6.28
CA MET A 41 4.34 2.75 -5.87
C MET A 41 3.94 4.08 -5.27
N VAL A 42 4.46 4.39 -4.09
CA VAL A 42 4.34 5.69 -3.43
C VAL A 42 5.72 6.30 -3.33
N THR A 43 5.93 7.46 -3.95
CA THR A 43 7.20 8.19 -3.86
C THR A 43 7.00 9.43 -3.02
N ASP A 44 7.76 9.58 -1.94
CA ASP A 44 7.72 10.79 -1.11
C ASP A 44 8.50 11.96 -1.73
N ARG A 45 8.47 13.12 -1.06
CA ARG A 45 9.16 14.33 -1.53
C ARG A 45 10.68 14.19 -1.65
N HIS A 46 11.28 13.23 -0.97
CA HIS A 46 12.72 12.95 -0.98
C HIS A 46 13.09 11.83 -1.95
N GLY A 47 12.13 11.28 -2.69
CA GLY A 47 12.33 10.16 -3.60
C GLY A 47 12.39 8.80 -2.91
N ARG A 48 12.01 8.69 -1.63
CA ARG A 48 11.84 7.39 -0.96
C ARG A 48 10.62 6.69 -1.53
N ARG A 49 10.76 5.39 -1.79
CA ARG A 49 9.75 4.56 -2.44
C ARG A 49 9.15 3.56 -1.47
N PHE A 50 7.83 3.49 -1.45
CA PHE A 50 7.05 2.58 -0.64
C PHE A 50 6.05 1.83 -1.52
N VAL A 51 5.55 0.70 -1.01
CA VAL A 51 4.49 -0.07 -1.64
C VAL A 51 3.22 0.08 -0.82
N LEU A 52 2.18 0.64 -1.43
CA LEU A 52 0.83 0.69 -0.85
C LEU A 52 -0.02 -0.40 -1.48
N ARG A 53 -0.69 -1.21 -0.66
CA ARG A 53 -1.59 -2.28 -1.11
C ARG A 53 -2.98 -2.09 -0.54
N ARG A 54 -4.01 -2.32 -1.35
CA ARG A 54 -5.42 -2.31 -0.90
C ARG A 54 -6.26 -3.36 -1.62
N PRO A 55 -7.44 -3.73 -1.06
CA PRO A 55 -8.42 -4.52 -1.78
C PRO A 55 -8.92 -3.83 -3.08
N PRO A 56 -9.41 -4.61 -4.06
CA PRO A 56 -10.05 -4.09 -5.27
C PRO A 56 -11.19 -3.11 -4.99
N LEU A 57 -11.51 -2.25 -5.97
CA LEU A 57 -12.57 -1.23 -5.84
C LEU A 57 -14.00 -1.77 -6.05
N GLY A 58 -14.13 -3.01 -6.55
CA GLY A 58 -15.41 -3.65 -6.85
C GLY A 58 -15.93 -4.55 -5.74
N HIS A 59 -17.00 -5.32 -6.01
CA HIS A 59 -17.49 -6.31 -5.05
C HIS A 59 -16.46 -7.43 -4.86
N VAL A 60 -16.03 -7.59 -3.62
CA VAL A 60 -14.99 -8.52 -3.23
C VAL A 60 -15.60 -9.58 -2.32
N LEU A 61 -15.32 -10.87 -2.58
CA LEU A 61 -15.56 -11.91 -1.59
C LEU A 61 -14.65 -11.60 -0.38
N ALA A 62 -15.24 -11.21 0.75
CA ALA A 62 -14.55 -10.59 1.89
C ALA A 62 -13.30 -11.34 2.39
N THR A 63 -13.24 -12.66 2.22
CA THR A 63 -12.14 -13.50 2.70
C THR A 63 -10.94 -13.58 1.75
N ALA A 64 -11.12 -13.24 0.47
CA ALA A 64 -10.08 -13.40 -0.55
C ALA A 64 -9.06 -12.24 -0.56
N HIS A 65 -9.37 -11.10 0.07
CA HIS A 65 -8.56 -9.87 0.03
C HIS A 65 -8.32 -9.29 1.43
N ASP A 66 -8.09 -10.17 2.39
CA ASP A 66 -7.80 -9.81 3.77
C ASP A 66 -6.35 -9.30 3.91
N MET A 67 -6.18 -7.98 3.77
CA MET A 67 -4.88 -7.31 3.93
C MET A 67 -4.33 -7.43 5.36
N ALA A 68 -5.19 -7.55 6.37
CA ALA A 68 -4.75 -7.71 7.76
C ALA A 68 -4.12 -9.10 7.96
N ARG A 69 -4.69 -10.14 7.34
CA ARG A 69 -4.09 -11.47 7.30
C ARG A 69 -2.75 -11.47 6.57
N GLU A 70 -2.65 -10.80 5.41
CA GLU A 70 -1.37 -10.66 4.69
C GLU A 70 -0.31 -9.98 5.58
N HIS A 71 -0.64 -8.83 6.18
CA HIS A 71 0.25 -8.12 7.10
C HIS A 71 0.70 -9.03 8.25
N LYS A 72 -0.24 -9.70 8.92
CA LYS A 72 0.07 -10.60 10.04
C LYS A 72 1.06 -11.69 9.65
N ILE A 73 0.89 -12.31 8.48
CA ILE A 73 1.78 -13.37 8.00
C ILE A 73 3.14 -12.79 7.64
N ILE A 74 3.20 -11.68 6.89
CA ILE A 74 4.46 -11.03 6.50
C ILE A 74 5.25 -10.62 7.73
N SER A 75 4.63 -9.94 8.70
CA SER A 75 5.30 -9.54 9.95
C SER A 75 5.82 -10.72 10.75
N ALA A 76 5.08 -11.84 10.78
CA ALA A 76 5.51 -13.04 11.49
C ALA A 76 6.66 -13.77 10.77
N VAL A 77 6.63 -13.81 9.44
CA VAL A 77 7.69 -14.44 8.64
C VAL A 77 8.94 -13.57 8.63
N GLY A 78 8.81 -12.24 8.71
CA GLY A 78 9.93 -11.29 8.76
C GLY A 78 10.83 -11.41 9.99
N THR A 79 10.45 -12.23 10.99
CA THR A 79 11.32 -12.60 12.12
C THR A 79 12.12 -13.88 11.87
N THR A 80 12.10 -14.42 10.65
CA THR A 80 12.81 -15.64 10.23
C THR A 80 13.80 -15.33 9.11
N ASP A 81 14.56 -16.33 8.65
CA ASP A 81 15.50 -16.18 7.53
C ASP A 81 14.80 -16.15 6.14
N VAL A 82 13.48 -16.26 6.10
CA VAL A 82 12.70 -16.19 4.85
C VAL A 82 12.56 -14.73 4.42
N PRO A 83 13.04 -14.35 3.22
CA PRO A 83 12.92 -12.99 2.75
C PRO A 83 11.46 -12.65 2.45
N VAL A 84 10.97 -11.61 3.12
CA VAL A 84 9.67 -10.99 2.89
C VAL A 84 9.84 -9.47 2.81
N PRO A 85 8.86 -8.74 2.26
CA PRO A 85 8.87 -7.28 2.29
C PRO A 85 8.95 -6.71 3.71
#